data_AF-A0A920FIC1-F1
#
_entry.id   AF-A0A920FIC1-F1
#
_cell.length_a   1.000
_cell.length_b   1.000
_cell.length_c   1.000
_cell.angle_alpha   90.00
_cell.angle_beta   90.00
_cell.angle_gamma   90.00
#
_symmetry.space_group_name_H-M   'P 1'
#
loop_
_entity.id
_entity.type
_entity.pdbx_description
1 polymer ?
#
loop_
_entity_poly.entity_id
_entity_poly.type
_entity_poly.pdbx_seq_one_letter_code
_entity_poly.pdbx_strand_id
1 'polypeptide(L)'
;MKFLRKINVEIPEEEIIVAENIDNKMNTAEEEKSIISNIVNSQKTKTNIDYRVQILASHRIATKNYVKNKYRFSENFDLENHDGWIKYTTGRFDQYKEARNKRNDLNSNEFPGPFVTAYNFGKRITVQEALIISKQNWIP
;
A
#
# COMPACT_ATOMS: atom_id res chain seq x y z
N MET A 1 -6.13 2.46 48.73
CA MET A 1 -6.32 1.51 47.61
C MET A 1 -4.98 1.27 46.95
N LYS A 2 -4.67 0.01 46.62
CA LYS A 2 -3.36 -0.52 46.26
C LYS A 2 -2.62 0.23 45.13
N PHE A 3 -1.41 0.65 45.46
CA PHE A 3 -0.28 0.83 44.53
C PHE A 3 -0.02 -0.51 43.79
N LEU A 4 0.07 -0.50 42.46
CA LEU A 4 0.67 -1.61 41.71
C LEU A 4 1.67 -1.07 40.68
N ARG A 5 2.84 -1.70 40.74
CA ARG A 5 4.16 -1.32 40.23
C ARG A 5 4.20 -1.12 38.71
N LYS A 6 4.90 -0.05 38.32
CA LYS A 6 5.63 0.03 37.04
C LYS A 6 6.58 -1.17 36.96
N ILE A 7 6.54 -1.91 35.86
CA ILE A 7 7.67 -2.76 35.45
C ILE A 7 8.31 -2.05 34.26
N ASN A 8 9.44 -1.44 34.55
CA ASN A 8 10.39 -0.90 33.59
C ASN A 8 11.14 -2.11 33.01
N VAL A 9 11.05 -2.34 31.69
CA VAL A 9 12.01 -3.22 31.01
C VAL A 9 13.07 -2.30 30.43
N GLU A 10 14.25 -2.40 31.02
CA GLU A 10 15.47 -1.67 30.65
C GLU A 10 16.04 -2.31 29.38
N ILE A 11 16.06 -1.57 28.28
CA ILE A 11 16.70 -1.99 27.03
C ILE A 11 18.14 -1.46 27.08
N PRO A 12 19.18 -2.31 26.93
CA PRO A 12 20.58 -1.92 27.11
C PRO A 12 21.07 -0.86 26.11
N GLU A 13 21.91 0.04 26.62
CA GLU A 13 22.32 1.34 26.06
C GLU A 13 23.41 1.28 24.95
N GLU A 14 23.36 0.33 24.01
CA GLU A 14 24.44 0.16 23.01
C GLU A 14 24.09 0.39 21.52
N GLU A 15 22.91 0.92 21.19
CA GLU A 15 22.64 1.43 19.83
C GLU A 15 22.10 2.86 19.87
N ILE A 16 22.95 3.79 20.32
CA ILE A 16 22.75 5.24 20.15
C ILE A 16 23.69 5.73 19.05
N ILE A 17 23.17 6.48 18.08
CA ILE A 17 23.94 7.59 17.51
C ILE A 17 23.05 8.84 17.51
N VAL A 18 23.48 9.79 18.34
CA VAL A 18 22.92 11.13 18.52
C VAL A 18 23.30 11.99 17.32
N ALA A 19 22.38 12.81 16.82
CA ALA A 19 22.72 14.05 16.14
C ALA A 19 21.82 15.16 16.71
N GLU A 20 22.48 16.17 17.27
CA GLU A 20 21.93 17.30 18.00
C GLU A 20 21.06 18.24 17.14
N ASN A 21 20.25 19.02 17.85
CA ASN A 21 19.37 20.07 17.34
C ASN A 21 20.05 21.00 16.33
N ILE A 22 19.42 21.18 15.16
CA ILE A 22 19.54 22.41 14.38
C ILE A 22 18.12 22.82 13.96
N ASP A 23 17.54 23.75 14.71
CA ASP A 23 16.54 24.66 14.16
C ASP A 23 17.19 25.41 12.99
N ASN A 24 17.02 24.93 11.76
CA ASN A 24 17.27 25.71 10.55
C ASN A 24 16.28 25.33 9.46
N LYS A 25 15.40 26.29 9.18
CA LYS A 25 14.49 26.33 8.04
C LYS A 25 15.31 26.34 6.73
N MET A 26 15.54 25.19 6.11
CA MET A 26 16.20 25.09 4.78
C MET A 26 15.66 23.92 3.94
N ASN A 27 15.65 24.12 2.62
CA ASN A 27 14.81 23.47 1.60
C ASN A 27 15.01 21.95 1.43
N THR A 28 13.88 21.23 1.37
CA THR A 28 13.76 19.77 1.34
C THR A 28 13.41 19.26 -0.07
N ALA A 29 14.28 18.44 -0.67
CA ALA A 29 13.99 17.54 -1.81
C ALA A 29 15.19 16.63 -2.16
N GLU A 30 16.41 17.07 -1.87
CA GLU A 30 17.64 16.41 -2.32
C GLU A 30 18.24 15.46 -1.29
N GLU A 31 18.07 15.73 0.00
CA GLU A 31 18.56 14.86 1.09
C GLU A 31 17.70 13.60 1.28
N GLU A 32 16.38 13.69 1.07
CA GLU A 32 15.49 12.51 1.08
C GLU A 32 15.87 11.49 -0.01
N LYS A 33 16.28 11.96 -1.19
CA LYS A 33 16.73 11.08 -2.29
C LYS A 33 18.00 10.31 -1.96
N SER A 34 18.92 10.91 -1.22
CA SER A 34 20.19 10.29 -0.82
C SER A 34 19.94 9.15 0.19
N ILE A 35 19.06 9.37 1.17
CA ILE A 35 18.67 8.35 2.15
C ILE A 35 17.97 7.17 1.47
N ILE A 36 17.07 7.44 0.50
CA ILE A 36 16.37 6.40 -0.26
C ILE A 36 17.36 5.60 -1.15
N SER A 37 18.37 6.25 -1.75
CA SER A 37 19.35 5.56 -2.60
C SER A 37 20.23 4.55 -1.85
N ASN A 38 20.52 4.82 -0.57
CA ASN A 38 21.35 3.95 0.25
C ASN A 38 20.58 2.70 0.74
N ILE A 39 19.24 2.75 0.81
CA ILE A 39 18.39 1.59 1.18
C ILE A 39 18.20 0.62 -0.01
N VAL A 40 18.31 1.11 -1.25
CA VAL A 40 17.93 0.36 -2.47
C VAL A 40 19.04 -0.57 -2.99
N ASN A 41 20.29 -0.40 -2.57
CA ASN A 41 21.42 -1.14 -3.14
C ASN A 41 21.86 -2.38 -2.32
N SER A 42 21.00 -3.39 -2.22
CA SER A 42 21.39 -4.76 -1.91
C SER A 42 20.23 -5.71 -2.20
N GLN A 43 20.51 -6.78 -2.95
CA GLN A 43 19.71 -7.96 -3.24
C GLN A 43 18.30 -7.77 -3.85
N LYS A 44 17.94 -8.66 -4.77
CA LYS A 44 16.56 -8.92 -5.20
C LYS A 44 15.83 -9.57 -4.02
N THR A 45 15.42 -8.75 -3.07
CA THR A 45 14.63 -9.17 -1.91
C THR A 45 13.27 -9.61 -2.40
N LYS A 46 12.81 -10.79 -1.99
CA LYS A 46 11.44 -11.24 -2.23
C LYS A 46 10.53 -10.36 -1.37
N THR A 47 10.05 -9.26 -1.94
CA THR A 47 9.21 -8.30 -1.24
C THR A 47 7.80 -8.84 -1.11
N ASN A 48 7.14 -8.65 0.04
CA ASN A 48 5.75 -9.06 0.27
C ASN A 48 4.75 -8.01 -0.23
N ILE A 49 5.05 -7.44 -1.41
CA ILE A 49 4.20 -6.44 -2.05
C ILE A 49 3.13 -7.16 -2.89
N ASP A 50 1.87 -6.84 -2.61
CA ASP A 50 0.69 -7.35 -3.31
C ASP A 50 -0.04 -6.16 -3.95
N TYR A 51 0.00 -6.08 -5.27
CA TYR A 51 -0.76 -5.09 -6.04
C TYR A 51 -2.13 -5.66 -6.39
N ARG A 52 -3.18 -4.85 -6.21
CA ARG A 52 -4.57 -5.20 -6.56
C ARG A 52 -5.24 -4.04 -7.27
N VAL A 53 -6.36 -4.28 -7.96
CA VAL A 53 -7.13 -3.20 -8.58
C VAL A 53 -8.41 -2.98 -7.82
N GLN A 54 -8.60 -1.78 -7.25
CA GLN A 54 -9.87 -1.41 -6.64
C GLN A 54 -10.85 -1.01 -7.75
N ILE A 55 -12.04 -1.62 -7.75
CA ILE A 55 -13.07 -1.47 -8.79
C ILE A 55 -14.31 -0.70 -8.31
N LEU A 56 -14.63 -0.77 -7.02
CA LEU A 56 -15.67 0.05 -6.40
C LEU A 56 -15.42 0.23 -4.90
N ALA A 57 -16.09 1.21 -4.32
CA ALA A 57 -16.24 1.36 -2.88
C ALA A 57 -17.68 1.80 -2.57
N SER A 58 -18.28 1.25 -1.52
CA SER A 58 -19.66 1.54 -1.13
C SER A 58 -19.84 1.41 0.38
N HIS A 59 -20.80 2.14 0.96
CA HIS A 59 -21.20 1.97 2.37
C HIS A 59 -22.11 0.75 2.60
N ARG A 60 -22.54 0.07 1.53
CA ARG A 60 -23.35 -1.14 1.58
C ARG A 60 -22.77 -2.22 0.69
N ILE A 61 -22.94 -3.48 1.11
CA ILE A 61 -22.49 -4.63 0.34
C ILE A 61 -23.31 -4.71 -0.96
N ALA A 62 -22.67 -4.47 -2.09
CA ALA A 62 -23.11 -4.89 -3.41
C ALA A 62 -22.91 -6.40 -3.58
N THR A 63 -23.97 -7.11 -3.96
CA THR A 63 -23.93 -8.56 -4.21
C THR A 63 -23.19 -8.86 -5.52
N LYS A 64 -22.66 -10.09 -5.67
CA LYS A 64 -22.01 -10.53 -6.92
C LYS A 64 -22.93 -10.40 -8.13
N ASN A 65 -24.22 -10.69 -7.98
CA ASN A 65 -25.20 -10.54 -9.06
C ASN A 65 -25.41 -9.07 -9.46
N TYR A 66 -25.47 -8.16 -8.48
CA TYR A 66 -25.54 -6.73 -8.76
C TYR A 66 -24.29 -6.26 -9.52
N VAL A 67 -23.09 -6.62 -9.06
CA VAL A 67 -21.83 -6.23 -9.73
C VAL A 67 -21.76 -6.78 -11.15
N LYS A 68 -22.16 -8.04 -11.35
CA LYS A 68 -22.23 -8.68 -12.67
C LYS A 68 -23.17 -7.94 -13.61
N ASN A 69 -24.39 -7.62 -13.17
CA ASN A 69 -25.40 -7.01 -14.04
C ASN A 69 -25.12 -5.53 -14.29
N LYS A 70 -24.66 -4.79 -13.27
CA LYS A 70 -24.43 -3.34 -13.37
C LYS A 70 -23.12 -2.99 -14.07
N TYR A 71 -22.05 -3.75 -13.81
CA TYR A 71 -20.70 -3.43 -14.31
C TYR A 71 -20.19 -4.46 -15.32
N ARG A 72 -21.01 -5.45 -15.70
CA ARG A 72 -20.64 -6.51 -16.66
C ARG A 72 -19.41 -7.30 -16.21
N PHE A 73 -19.21 -7.40 -14.90
CA PHE A 73 -18.01 -7.98 -14.30
C PHE A 73 -18.33 -9.31 -13.62
N SER A 74 -17.82 -10.41 -14.17
CA SER A 74 -18.12 -11.77 -13.70
C SER A 74 -16.96 -12.44 -12.97
N GLU A 75 -15.79 -11.81 -12.90
CA GLU A 75 -14.63 -12.35 -12.19
C GLU A 75 -14.81 -12.27 -10.66
N ASN A 76 -13.91 -12.92 -9.94
CA ASN A 76 -13.89 -12.85 -8.48
C ASN A 76 -13.30 -11.52 -8.02
N PHE A 77 -13.79 -11.05 -6.87
CA PHE A 77 -13.29 -9.87 -6.18
C PHE A 77 -13.28 -10.11 -4.68
N ASP A 78 -12.35 -9.46 -4.00
CA ASP A 78 -12.21 -9.44 -2.55
C ASP A 78 -12.90 -8.20 -1.96
N LEU A 79 -13.35 -8.32 -0.72
CA LEU A 79 -14.00 -7.26 0.06
C LEU A 79 -13.09 -6.84 1.20
N GLU A 80 -12.88 -5.54 1.37
CA GLU A 80 -12.14 -4.97 2.48
C GLU A 80 -12.97 -3.88 3.16
N ASN A 81 -13.04 -3.92 4.49
CA ASN A 81 -13.71 -2.87 5.27
C ASN A 81 -12.67 -1.88 5.80
N HIS A 82 -12.94 -0.59 5.65
CA HIS A 82 -12.10 0.48 6.16
C HIS A 82 -12.95 1.73 6.42
N ASP A 83 -13.03 2.18 7.66
CA ASP A 83 -13.79 3.37 8.07
C ASP A 83 -15.23 3.41 7.53
N GLY A 84 -15.92 2.27 7.58
CA GLY A 84 -17.30 2.15 7.09
C GLY A 84 -17.44 2.12 5.57
N TRP A 85 -16.34 2.08 4.83
CA TRP A 85 -16.31 1.79 3.40
C TRP A 85 -16.00 0.33 3.15
N ILE A 86 -16.81 -0.29 2.30
CA ILE A 86 -16.56 -1.61 1.74
C ILE A 86 -15.90 -1.39 0.39
N LYS A 87 -14.61 -1.68 0.31
CA LYS A 87 -13.77 -1.61 -0.88
C LYS A 87 -13.78 -2.96 -1.57
N TYR A 88 -13.85 -2.94 -2.90
CA TYR A 88 -13.85 -4.14 -3.72
C TYR A 88 -12.59 -4.13 -4.56
N THR A 89 -11.77 -5.16 -4.41
CA THR A 89 -10.52 -5.30 -5.15
C THR A 89 -10.54 -6.56 -5.99
N THR A 90 -9.96 -6.52 -7.19
CA THR A 90 -9.80 -7.69 -8.05
C THR A 90 -8.34 -7.89 -8.40
N GLY A 91 -7.97 -9.17 -8.56
CA GLY A 91 -6.61 -9.59 -8.86
C GLY A 91 -5.64 -9.38 -7.70
N ARG A 92 -4.54 -10.11 -7.74
CA ARG A 92 -3.39 -10.04 -6.85
C ARG A 92 -2.16 -10.25 -7.69
N PHE A 93 -1.24 -9.30 -7.66
CA PHE A 93 -0.12 -9.23 -8.60
C PHE A 93 1.16 -8.85 -7.87
N ASP A 94 2.24 -9.55 -8.18
CA ASP A 94 3.57 -9.20 -7.66
C ASP A 94 4.18 -8.03 -8.44
N GLN A 95 3.78 -7.86 -9.70
CA GLN A 95 4.26 -6.77 -10.56
C GLN A 95 3.21 -5.67 -10.75
N TYR A 96 3.65 -4.43 -10.57
CA TYR A 96 2.83 -3.24 -10.84
C TYR A 96 2.30 -3.23 -12.28
N LYS A 97 3.11 -3.67 -13.25
CA LYS A 97 2.73 -3.77 -14.66
C LYS A 97 1.47 -4.63 -14.87
N GLU A 98 1.37 -5.75 -14.18
CA GLU A 98 0.24 -6.67 -14.30
C GLU A 98 -1.03 -6.06 -13.71
N ALA A 99 -0.92 -5.43 -12.53
CA ALA A 99 -2.03 -4.69 -11.92
C ALA A 99 -2.50 -3.52 -12.80
N ARG A 100 -1.57 -2.78 -13.40
CA ARG A 100 -1.87 -1.69 -14.35
C ARG A 100 -2.57 -2.22 -15.59
N ASN A 101 -2.11 -3.34 -16.16
CA ASN A 101 -2.76 -3.97 -17.31
C ASN A 101 -4.18 -4.41 -16.94
N LYS A 102 -4.37 -5.05 -15.78
CA LYS A 102 -5.70 -5.42 -15.29
C LYS A 102 -6.61 -4.21 -15.15
N ARG A 103 -6.12 -3.10 -14.60
CA ARG A 103 -6.86 -1.83 -14.53
C ARG A 103 -7.32 -1.38 -15.92
N ASN A 104 -6.46 -1.47 -16.92
CA ASN A 104 -6.80 -1.07 -18.28
C ASN A 104 -7.79 -2.02 -18.96
N ASP A 105 -7.72 -3.32 -18.70
CA ASP A 105 -8.70 -4.29 -19.21
C ASP A 105 -10.12 -3.99 -18.69
N LEU A 106 -10.19 -3.47 -17.46
CA LEU A 106 -11.43 -3.03 -16.82
C LEU A 106 -12.01 -1.74 -17.41
N ASN A 107 -11.32 -1.05 -18.33
CA ASN A 107 -11.90 0.11 -19.04
C ASN A 107 -13.10 -0.26 -19.91
N SER A 108 -13.22 -1.54 -20.29
CA SER A 108 -14.40 -2.07 -20.96
C SER A 108 -15.61 -2.22 -20.03
N ASN A 109 -15.38 -2.21 -18.72
CA ASN A 109 -16.41 -2.23 -17.69
C ASN A 109 -16.78 -0.80 -17.28
N GLU A 110 -18.04 -0.60 -16.93
CA GLU A 110 -18.58 0.72 -16.54
C GLU A 110 -18.27 1.06 -15.06
N PHE A 111 -17.11 0.66 -14.55
CA PHE A 111 -16.70 0.94 -13.19
C PHE A 111 -16.34 2.42 -12.99
N PRO A 112 -16.59 3.00 -11.81
CA PRO A 112 -16.26 4.40 -11.51
C PRO A 112 -14.76 4.57 -11.25
N GLY A 113 -13.97 4.58 -12.33
CA GLY A 113 -12.52 4.84 -12.29
C GLY A 113 -11.71 3.82 -11.49
N PRO A 114 -11.52 2.59 -11.98
CA PRO A 114 -10.64 1.62 -11.36
C PRO A 114 -9.21 2.13 -11.19
N PHE A 115 -8.56 1.81 -10.08
CA PHE A 115 -7.19 2.22 -9.82
C PHE A 115 -6.38 1.15 -9.09
N VAL A 116 -5.06 1.21 -9.25
CA VAL A 116 -4.14 0.27 -8.63
C VAL A 116 -3.95 0.62 -7.16
N THR A 117 -3.98 -0.42 -6.34
CA THR A 117 -3.73 -0.42 -4.91
C THR A 117 -2.56 -1.35 -4.61
N ALA A 118 -1.87 -1.11 -3.52
CA ALA A 118 -0.71 -1.88 -3.07
C ALA A 118 -0.79 -2.15 -1.56
N TYR A 119 -0.31 -3.32 -1.17
CA TYR A 119 -0.26 -3.80 0.19
C TYR A 119 1.13 -4.35 0.47
N ASN A 120 1.66 -4.10 1.66
CA ASN A 120 2.88 -4.72 2.17
C ASN A 120 2.52 -5.54 3.41
N PHE A 121 2.74 -6.85 3.38
CA PHE A 121 2.29 -7.78 4.43
C PHE A 121 0.81 -7.60 4.79
N GLY A 122 -0.04 -7.37 3.78
CA GLY A 122 -1.48 -7.16 3.96
C GLY A 122 -1.87 -5.77 4.48
N LYS A 123 -0.92 -4.90 4.85
CA LYS A 123 -1.19 -3.51 5.22
C LYS A 123 -1.16 -2.62 3.97
N ARG A 124 -2.19 -1.79 3.79
CA ARG A 124 -2.27 -0.83 2.67
C ARG A 124 -1.12 0.19 2.75
N ILE A 125 -0.44 0.41 1.62
CA ILE A 125 0.58 1.45 1.43
C ILE A 125 0.35 2.18 0.10
N THR A 126 0.99 3.32 -0.14
CA THR A 126 0.89 3.97 -1.45
C THR A 126 1.56 3.13 -2.55
N VAL A 127 1.13 3.34 -3.80
CA VAL A 127 1.77 2.66 -4.95
C VAL A 127 3.22 3.11 -5.11
N GLN A 128 3.52 4.37 -4.81
CA GLN A 128 4.89 4.89 -4.86
C GLN A 128 5.79 4.19 -3.84
N GLU A 129 5.36 4.06 -2.59
CA GLU A 129 6.11 3.29 -1.57
C GLU A 129 6.31 1.84 -2.02
N ALA A 130 5.27 1.21 -2.57
CA ALA A 130 5.35 -0.16 -3.05
C ALA A 130 6.38 -0.33 -4.18
N LEU A 131 6.44 0.61 -5.12
CA LEU A 131 7.41 0.62 -6.22
C LEU A 131 8.84 0.80 -5.72
N ILE A 132 9.06 1.66 -4.73
CA ILE A 132 10.37 1.86 -4.09
C ILE A 132 10.82 0.57 -3.40
N ILE A 133 9.95 -0.03 -2.58
CA ILE A 133 10.24 -1.26 -1.84
C ILE A 133 10.50 -2.41 -2.81
N SER A 134 9.65 -2.61 -3.82
CA SER A 134 9.76 -3.70 -4.78
C SER A 134 10.78 -3.47 -5.89
N LYS A 135 11.42 -2.29 -5.92
CA LYS A 135 12.38 -1.87 -6.96
C LYS A 135 11.78 -1.99 -8.37
N GLN A 136 10.52 -1.58 -8.51
CA GLN A 136 9.78 -1.59 -9.78
C GLN A 136 9.56 -0.18 -10.30
N ASN A 137 9.39 -0.05 -11.62
CA ASN A 137 9.19 1.24 -12.26
C ASN A 137 7.70 1.57 -12.39
N TRP A 138 7.38 2.85 -12.22
CA TRP A 138 6.06 3.37 -12.59
C TRP A 138 5.84 3.23 -14.09
N ILE A 139 4.64 2.78 -14.46
CA ILE A 139 4.16 2.67 -15.84
C ILE A 139 2.81 3.39 -15.89
N PRO A 140 2.65 4.43 -16.72
CA PRO A 140 1.38 5.17 -16.84
C PRO A 140 0.26 4.27 -17.37
#